data_AF-A0A941BE20-F1
#
_entry.id   AF-A0A941BE20-F1
#
_cell.length_a   1.000
_cell.length_b   1.000
_cell.length_c   1.000
_cell.angle_alpha   90.00
_cell.angle_beta   90.00
_cell.angle_gamma   90.00
#
_symmetry.space_group_name_H-M   'P 1'
#
loop_
_entity.id
_entity.type
_entity.pdbx_description
1 polymer ?
#
loop_
_entity_poly.entity_id
_entity_poly.type
_entity_poly.pdbx_seq_one_letter_code
_entity_poly.pdbx_strand_id
1 'polypeptide(L)'
;MLGLPALTGCAIDKGTALAGEFEESWAGTPDVAKIHTTKNNTLPFKGTSTGTLILEDGTSADRVTGLVGEMRKYVARHDKTTGRIEADGITFTVVADERRTGEVLALWRSLTADDRVTKADIDDQPWKEATDRWRIEVTAVDATGALAVFKDIYAEGDRHRPLSGVMVLRVRGGLFVESDFNDRFPAEAIAAYEAVLARYPVVGATLRRDAVSGSAVSIVVAEGADRDRARELARRAAPNLGTAVEVTSDSGD
;
A
#
# COMPACT_ATOMS: atom_id res chain seq x y z
N MET A 1 45.17 1.91 45.47
CA MET A 1 44.43 1.48 44.26
C MET A 1 43.03 2.07 44.33
N LEU A 2 42.81 3.19 43.63
CA LEU A 2 41.49 3.77 43.42
C LEU A 2 40.96 3.20 42.09
N GLY A 3 40.00 2.28 42.17
CA GLY A 3 39.34 1.70 41.01
C GLY A 3 38.36 2.71 40.43
N LEU A 4 38.58 3.08 39.16
CA LEU A 4 37.63 3.87 38.38
C LEU A 4 36.28 3.13 38.26
N PRO A 5 35.14 3.81 38.44
CA PRO A 5 33.85 3.22 38.12
C PRO A 5 33.78 3.05 36.59
N ALA A 6 33.56 1.81 36.15
CA ALA A 6 33.32 1.49 34.76
C ALA A 6 32.03 2.20 34.32
N LEU A 7 32.17 3.22 33.47
CA LEU A 7 31.08 3.77 32.68
C LEU A 7 30.64 2.69 31.68
N THR A 8 29.76 1.78 32.10
CA THR A 8 29.00 0.93 31.18
C THR A 8 27.92 1.78 30.53
N GLY A 9 28.33 2.73 29.70
CA GLY A 9 27.43 3.38 28.75
C GLY A 9 27.12 2.37 27.67
N CYS A 10 26.04 1.60 27.84
CA CYS A 10 25.46 0.86 26.72
C CYS A 10 25.20 1.88 25.62
N ALA A 11 25.96 1.83 24.53
CA ALA A 11 25.73 2.69 23.39
C ALA A 11 24.32 2.39 22.86
N ILE A 12 23.36 3.24 23.19
CA ILE A 12 22.00 3.12 22.65
C ILE A 12 22.09 3.62 21.22
N ASP A 13 21.85 2.72 20.26
CA ASP A 13 21.81 3.10 18.85
C ASP A 13 20.68 4.10 18.59
N LYS A 14 20.94 5.09 17.73
CA LYS A 14 20.04 6.23 17.47
C LYS A 14 18.60 5.82 17.12
N GLY A 15 18.40 4.80 16.29
CA GLY A 15 17.07 4.32 15.94
C GLY A 15 16.32 3.70 17.12
N THR A 16 17.03 3.10 18.09
CA THR A 16 16.42 2.60 19.34
C THR A 16 15.99 3.77 20.22
N ALA A 17 16.81 4.81 20.34
CA ALA A 17 16.44 6.03 21.09
C ALA A 17 15.22 6.70 20.47
N LEU A 18 15.20 6.90 19.14
CA LEU A 18 14.07 7.50 18.42
C LEU A 18 12.77 6.68 18.55
N ALA A 19 12.87 5.34 18.60
CA ALA A 19 11.71 4.48 18.84
C ALA A 19 11.17 4.65 20.27
N GLY A 20 12.05 4.69 21.27
CA GLY A 20 11.67 4.93 22.66
C GLY A 20 11.05 6.32 22.88
N GLU A 21 11.63 7.36 22.29
CA GLU A 21 11.09 8.73 22.32
C GLU A 21 9.70 8.81 21.69
N PHE A 22 9.45 8.06 20.60
CA PHE A 22 8.13 7.96 20.00
C PHE A 22 7.15 7.26 20.95
N GLU A 23 7.50 6.10 21.47
CA GLU A 23 6.65 5.36 22.42
C GLU A 23 6.30 6.20 23.64
N GLU A 24 7.27 6.89 24.23
CA GLU A 24 7.06 7.79 25.37
C GLU A 24 6.13 8.95 25.03
N SER A 25 6.30 9.57 23.85
CA SER A 25 5.50 10.70 23.41
C SER A 25 4.03 10.37 23.19
N TRP A 26 3.72 9.12 22.86
CA TRP A 26 2.36 8.66 22.56
C TRP A 26 1.77 7.75 23.64
N ALA A 27 2.55 7.39 24.67
CA ALA A 27 2.10 6.55 25.77
C ALA A 27 0.89 7.16 26.49
N GLY A 28 -0.13 6.34 26.73
CA GLY A 28 -1.35 6.77 27.43
C GLY A 28 -2.25 7.71 26.62
N THR A 29 -2.01 7.89 25.32
CA THR A 29 -2.92 8.62 24.43
C THR A 29 -4.27 7.88 24.36
N PRO A 30 -5.41 8.54 24.67
CA PRO A 30 -6.72 7.92 24.54
C PRO A 30 -6.97 7.40 23.12
N ASP A 31 -7.68 6.27 23.01
CA ASP A 31 -8.05 5.58 21.77
C ASP A 31 -6.87 4.94 21.01
N VAL A 32 -5.64 4.96 21.57
CA VAL A 32 -4.49 4.22 21.05
C VAL A 32 -4.39 2.89 21.78
N ALA A 33 -4.84 1.82 21.12
CA ALA A 33 -4.78 0.46 21.67
C ALA A 33 -3.35 -0.06 21.80
N LYS A 34 -2.50 0.26 20.81
CA LYS A 34 -1.13 -0.24 20.75
C LYS A 34 -0.22 0.72 19.98
N ILE A 35 1.02 0.82 20.43
CA ILE A 35 2.09 1.48 19.69
C ILE A 35 3.02 0.41 19.15
N HIS A 36 3.32 0.47 17.86
CA HIS A 36 4.32 -0.39 17.23
C HIS A 36 5.44 0.45 16.67
N THR A 37 6.68 0.15 17.05
CA THR A 37 7.86 0.82 16.50
C THR A 37 8.74 -0.16 15.75
N THR A 38 9.29 0.32 14.64
CA THR A 38 10.40 -0.32 13.95
C THR A 38 11.59 0.63 13.93
N LYS A 39 12.79 0.07 13.99
CA LYS A 39 14.04 0.82 14.06
C LYS A 39 15.00 0.36 12.99
N ASN A 40 15.69 1.31 12.37
CA ASN A 40 16.75 1.03 11.42
C ASN A 40 18.02 1.77 11.86
N ASN A 41 19.10 1.02 12.10
CA ASN A 41 20.39 1.57 12.46
C ASN A 41 21.39 1.23 11.37
N THR A 42 21.90 2.24 10.68
CA THR A 42 23.03 2.07 9.75
C THR A 42 24.37 2.18 10.48
N LEU A 43 24.43 3.04 11.50
CA LEU A 43 25.55 3.22 12.43
C LEU A 43 24.99 3.60 13.82
N PRO A 44 25.76 3.49 14.92
CA PRO A 44 25.26 3.83 16.26
C PRO A 44 24.68 5.25 16.37
N PHE A 45 25.20 6.20 15.60
CA PHE A 45 24.74 7.60 15.55
C PHE A 45 23.84 7.93 14.35
N LYS A 46 23.52 6.94 13.50
CA LYS A 46 22.72 7.12 12.28
C LYS A 46 21.66 6.02 12.21
N GLY A 47 20.43 6.42 12.52
CA GLY A 47 19.27 5.57 12.38
C GLY A 47 18.01 6.39 12.14
N THR A 48 16.95 5.67 11.79
CA THR A 48 15.59 6.16 11.66
C THR A 48 14.65 5.26 12.46
N SER A 49 13.48 5.76 12.79
CA SER A 49 12.39 4.95 13.34
C SER A 49 11.13 5.16 12.52
N THR A 50 10.27 4.14 12.54
CA THR A 50 8.87 4.28 12.14
C THR A 50 8.01 3.91 13.32
N GLY A 51 7.14 4.82 13.74
CA GLY A 51 6.17 4.59 14.79
C GLY A 51 4.76 4.55 14.23
N THR A 52 4.03 3.49 14.53
CA THR A 52 2.64 3.27 14.14
C THR A 52 1.76 3.31 15.38
N LEU A 53 0.76 4.20 15.38
CA LEU A 53 -0.33 4.16 16.35
C LEU A 53 -1.43 3.25 15.82
N ILE A 54 -1.71 2.16 16.53
CA ILE A 54 -2.83 1.28 16.23
C ILE A 54 -3.97 1.71 17.13
N LEU A 55 -5.05 2.21 16.51
CA LEU A 55 -6.19 2.77 17.23
C LEU A 55 -7.15 1.67 17.68
N GLU A 56 -7.97 1.98 18.68
CA GLU A 56 -9.06 1.11 19.11
C GLU A 56 -10.11 0.97 18.00
N ASP A 57 -10.71 -0.22 17.89
CA ASP A 57 -11.77 -0.48 16.92
C ASP A 57 -12.96 0.47 17.14
N GLY A 58 -13.45 1.09 16.07
CA GLY A 58 -14.55 2.05 16.14
C GLY A 58 -14.16 3.46 16.59
N THR A 59 -12.86 3.78 16.64
CA THR A 59 -12.39 5.16 16.84
C THR A 59 -13.01 6.10 15.79
N SER A 60 -13.63 7.18 16.24
CA SER A 60 -14.37 8.07 15.33
C SER A 60 -13.46 8.77 14.32
N ALA A 61 -13.97 9.04 13.11
CA ALA A 61 -13.21 9.74 12.08
C ALA A 61 -12.69 11.13 12.51
N ASP A 62 -13.42 11.82 13.37
CA ASP A 62 -12.97 13.09 13.96
C ASP A 62 -11.78 12.89 14.89
N ARG A 63 -11.79 11.81 15.68
CA ARG A 63 -10.67 11.46 16.56
C ARG A 63 -9.43 11.05 15.77
N VAL A 64 -9.60 10.21 14.72
CA VAL A 64 -8.51 9.87 13.78
C VAL A 64 -7.91 11.14 13.18
N THR A 65 -8.76 12.08 12.74
CA THR A 65 -8.31 13.36 12.16
C THR A 65 -7.53 14.22 13.16
N GLY A 66 -7.97 14.25 14.42
CA GLY A 66 -7.25 14.92 15.50
C GLY A 66 -5.86 14.33 15.73
N LEU A 67 -5.77 13.00 15.85
CA LEU A 67 -4.49 12.28 16.03
C LEU A 67 -3.55 12.47 14.84
N VAL A 68 -4.08 12.50 13.61
CA VAL A 68 -3.30 12.83 12.40
C VAL A 68 -2.72 14.24 12.50
N GLY A 69 -3.51 15.22 12.97
CA GLY A 69 -3.04 16.59 13.18
C GLY A 69 -1.92 16.70 14.22
N GLU A 70 -2.00 15.93 15.30
CA GLU A 70 -0.95 15.83 16.33
C GLU A 70 0.31 15.13 15.77
N MET A 71 0.13 14.00 15.07
CA MET A 71 1.21 13.23 14.45
C MET A 71 1.96 14.07 13.43
N ARG A 72 1.25 14.85 12.61
CA ARG A 72 1.85 15.79 11.67
C ARG A 72 2.80 16.77 12.35
N LYS A 73 2.38 17.38 13.46
CA LYS A 73 3.22 18.30 14.25
C LYS A 73 4.40 17.58 14.90
N TYR A 74 4.23 16.31 15.25
CA TYR A 74 5.31 15.48 15.78
C TYR A 74 6.37 15.21 14.71
N VAL A 75 6.00 14.63 13.55
CA VAL A 75 6.94 14.28 12.48
C VAL A 75 7.61 15.51 11.85
N ALA A 76 6.94 16.66 11.83
CA ALA A 76 7.55 17.93 11.40
C ALA A 76 8.72 18.38 12.30
N ARG A 77 8.71 17.97 13.58
CA ARG A 77 9.77 18.25 14.55
C ARG A 77 10.82 17.14 14.63
N HIS A 78 10.51 15.94 14.11
CA HIS A 78 11.34 14.75 14.20
C HIS A 78 11.59 14.16 12.81
N ASP A 79 12.48 14.78 12.03
CA ASP A 79 12.77 14.47 10.62
C ASP A 79 13.39 13.07 10.37
N LYS A 80 13.72 12.32 11.43
CA LYS A 80 14.21 10.93 11.39
C LYS A 80 13.18 9.89 11.81
N THR A 81 11.95 10.33 12.10
CA THR A 81 10.86 9.47 12.53
C THR A 81 9.72 9.55 11.52
N THR A 82 9.32 8.40 10.98
CA THR A 82 8.10 8.28 10.18
C THR A 82 6.94 7.97 11.12
N GLY A 83 5.86 8.75 11.04
CA GLY A 83 4.65 8.54 11.81
C GLY A 83 3.58 7.86 10.96
N ARG A 84 2.93 6.83 11.48
CA ARG A 84 1.83 6.12 10.84
C ARG A 84 0.66 5.95 11.80
N ILE A 85 -0.54 5.80 11.24
CA ILE A 85 -1.76 5.46 11.97
C ILE A 85 -2.42 4.26 11.29
N GLU A 86 -2.84 3.28 12.10
CA GLU A 86 -3.68 2.15 11.70
C GLU A 86 -5.06 2.33 12.34
N ALA A 87 -6.08 2.48 11.51
CA ALA A 87 -7.47 2.68 11.92
C ALA A 87 -8.41 1.97 10.94
N ASP A 88 -9.35 1.18 11.47
CA ASP A 88 -10.35 0.42 10.69
C ASP A 88 -9.72 -0.47 9.59
N GLY A 89 -8.62 -1.14 9.93
CA GLY A 89 -7.90 -2.04 9.01
C GLY A 89 -7.07 -1.34 7.93
N ILE A 90 -7.00 -0.01 7.95
CA ILE A 90 -6.18 0.79 7.03
C ILE A 90 -5.04 1.46 7.77
N THR A 91 -3.82 1.23 7.29
CA THR A 91 -2.60 1.85 7.79
C THR A 91 -2.14 2.92 6.80
N PHE A 92 -1.80 4.11 7.31
CA PHE A 92 -1.33 5.20 6.45
C PHE A 92 -0.24 6.05 7.10
N THR A 93 0.70 6.51 6.28
CA THR A 93 1.76 7.43 6.69
C THR A 93 1.25 8.86 6.81
N VAL A 94 1.59 9.52 7.91
CA VAL A 94 1.32 10.94 8.15
C VAL A 94 2.56 11.75 7.77
N VAL A 95 2.40 12.70 6.86
CA VAL A 95 3.48 13.58 6.40
C VAL A 95 3.34 14.98 6.98
N ALA A 96 4.45 15.71 7.15
CA ALA A 96 4.44 17.06 7.70
C ALA A 96 3.60 18.06 6.87
N ASP A 97 3.49 17.83 5.56
CA ASP A 97 2.70 18.62 4.62
C ASP A 97 1.19 18.45 4.89
N GLU A 98 0.50 19.56 5.14
CA GLU A 98 -0.92 19.58 5.50
C GLU A 98 -1.83 19.13 4.35
N ARG A 99 -1.53 19.57 3.12
CA ARG A 99 -2.33 19.23 1.95
C ARG A 99 -2.22 17.74 1.64
N ARG A 100 -1.00 17.20 1.62
CA ARG A 100 -0.77 15.76 1.35
C ARG A 100 -1.40 14.89 2.44
N THR A 101 -1.30 15.29 3.70
CA THR A 101 -1.98 14.58 4.79
C THR A 101 -3.52 14.66 4.66
N GLY A 102 -4.05 15.78 4.18
CA GLY A 102 -5.47 15.92 3.86
C GLY A 102 -5.92 14.97 2.74
N GLU A 103 -5.11 14.79 1.70
CA GLU A 103 -5.37 13.81 0.62
C GLU A 103 -5.40 12.38 1.15
N VAL A 104 -4.44 12.01 2.02
CA VAL A 104 -4.39 10.68 2.66
C VAL A 104 -5.62 10.45 3.55
N LEU A 105 -6.02 11.44 4.35
CA LEU A 105 -7.24 11.35 5.17
C LEU A 105 -8.51 11.17 4.32
N ALA A 106 -8.60 11.88 3.19
CA ALA A 106 -9.73 11.74 2.27
C ALA A 106 -9.78 10.33 1.66
N LEU A 107 -8.63 9.79 1.25
CA LEU A 107 -8.53 8.42 0.73
C LEU A 107 -8.85 7.39 1.82
N TRP A 108 -8.31 7.53 3.04
CA TRP A 108 -8.61 6.66 4.17
C TRP A 108 -10.12 6.57 4.46
N ARG A 109 -10.82 7.71 4.54
CA ARG A 109 -12.28 7.75 4.73
C ARG A 109 -13.03 7.05 3.62
N SER A 110 -12.61 7.29 2.37
CA SER A 110 -13.24 6.72 1.19
C SER A 110 -13.07 5.19 1.12
N LEU A 111 -11.88 4.68 1.45
CA LEU A 111 -11.60 3.24 1.50
C LEU A 111 -12.30 2.56 2.68
N THR A 112 -12.38 3.20 3.85
CA THR A 112 -13.07 2.66 5.03
C THR A 112 -14.58 2.52 4.79
N ALA A 113 -15.16 3.42 3.99
CA ALA A 113 -16.57 3.36 3.60
C ALA A 113 -16.85 2.39 2.44
N ASP A 114 -15.83 1.71 1.90
CA ASP A 114 -15.96 0.79 0.79
C ASP A 114 -16.06 -0.66 1.26
N ASP A 115 -17.22 -1.26 1.08
CA ASP A 115 -17.50 -2.66 1.43
C ASP A 115 -16.68 -3.68 0.63
N ARG A 116 -16.06 -3.25 -0.46
CA ARG A 116 -15.13 -4.08 -1.24
C ARG A 116 -13.74 -4.12 -0.63
N VAL A 117 -13.39 -3.23 0.30
CA VAL A 117 -12.05 -3.10 0.90
C VAL A 117 -12.03 -3.71 2.29
N THR A 118 -11.07 -4.60 2.53
CA THR A 118 -10.84 -5.23 3.84
C THR A 118 -9.67 -4.62 4.59
N LYS A 119 -8.63 -4.21 3.86
CA LYS A 119 -7.39 -3.61 4.39
C LYS A 119 -6.75 -2.72 3.35
N ALA A 120 -6.01 -1.71 3.79
CA ALA A 120 -5.12 -0.96 2.90
C ALA A 120 -3.87 -0.46 3.63
N ASP A 121 -2.81 -0.25 2.87
CA ASP A 121 -1.57 0.37 3.31
C ASP A 121 -1.23 1.54 2.37
N ILE A 122 -1.15 2.76 2.92
CA ILE A 122 -0.84 3.99 2.18
C ILE A 122 0.49 4.52 2.69
N ASP A 123 1.56 4.27 1.96
CA ASP A 123 2.92 4.53 2.42
C ASP A 123 3.65 5.63 1.63
N ASP A 124 4.33 6.56 2.32
CA ASP A 124 5.22 7.56 1.73
C ASP A 124 6.63 6.96 1.71
N GLN A 125 6.99 6.27 0.62
CA GLN A 125 8.35 5.73 0.44
C GLN A 125 9.11 6.55 -0.60
N PRO A 126 9.85 7.60 -0.18
CA PRO A 126 10.66 8.38 -1.10
C PRO A 126 11.79 7.53 -1.68
N TRP A 127 11.73 7.25 -2.99
CA TRP A 127 12.85 6.68 -3.73
C TRP A 127 13.69 7.81 -4.33
N LYS A 128 14.98 7.89 -3.94
CA LYS A 128 16.03 8.76 -4.54
C LYS A 128 15.52 10.13 -5.04
N GLU A 129 15.39 11.10 -4.13
CA GLU A 129 15.07 12.51 -4.42
C GLU A 129 13.73 12.76 -5.14
N ALA A 130 12.94 11.72 -5.46
CA ALA A 130 11.66 11.86 -6.13
C ALA A 130 10.61 12.58 -5.25
N THR A 131 9.87 13.47 -5.90
CA THR A 131 8.70 14.17 -5.35
C THR A 131 7.47 13.27 -5.27
N ASP A 132 7.40 12.26 -6.14
CA ASP A 132 6.40 11.20 -6.12
C ASP A 132 6.85 10.09 -5.19
N ARG A 133 5.95 9.65 -4.31
CA ARG A 133 6.34 8.92 -3.09
C ARG A 133 5.31 7.93 -2.59
N TRP A 134 4.05 8.07 -3.01
CA TRP A 134 2.97 7.26 -2.45
C TRP A 134 2.94 5.87 -3.07
N ARG A 135 2.92 4.85 -2.22
CA ARG A 135 2.65 3.46 -2.57
C ARG A 135 1.36 3.08 -1.87
N ILE A 136 0.38 2.62 -2.64
CA ILE A 136 -0.93 2.22 -2.14
C ILE A 136 -1.08 0.72 -2.39
N GLU A 137 -1.23 -0.05 -1.32
CA GLU A 137 -1.58 -1.47 -1.40
C GLU A 137 -2.96 -1.67 -0.79
N VAL A 138 -3.90 -2.24 -1.53
CA VAL A 138 -5.28 -2.50 -1.08
C VAL A 138 -5.58 -3.99 -1.15
N THR A 139 -6.24 -4.50 -0.11
CA THR A 139 -6.81 -5.86 -0.09
C THR A 139 -8.32 -5.76 -0.17
N ALA A 140 -8.88 -6.21 -1.28
CA ALA A 140 -10.29 -6.32 -1.52
C ALA A 140 -10.86 -7.69 -1.11
N VAL A 141 -12.18 -7.77 -0.98
CA VAL A 141 -12.91 -9.00 -0.60
C VAL A 141 -12.74 -10.11 -1.63
N ASP A 142 -12.80 -9.77 -2.92
CA ASP A 142 -12.73 -10.72 -4.03
C ASP A 142 -12.17 -10.08 -5.32
N ALA A 143 -12.14 -10.85 -6.41
CA ALA A 143 -11.48 -10.46 -7.65
C ALA A 143 -12.23 -9.34 -8.37
N THR A 144 -13.56 -9.34 -8.26
CA THR A 144 -14.44 -8.30 -8.81
C THR A 144 -14.25 -7.00 -8.04
N GLY A 145 -14.23 -7.07 -6.70
CA GLY A 145 -13.92 -5.95 -5.82
C GLY A 145 -12.53 -5.39 -6.10
N ALA A 146 -11.52 -6.24 -6.27
CA ALA A 146 -10.15 -5.84 -6.55
C ALA A 146 -10.03 -5.03 -7.85
N LEU A 147 -10.64 -5.49 -8.95
CA LEU A 147 -10.61 -4.75 -10.22
C LEU A 147 -11.38 -3.42 -10.12
N ALA A 148 -12.53 -3.43 -9.46
CA ALA A 148 -13.36 -2.24 -9.32
C ALA A 148 -12.66 -1.17 -8.47
N VAL A 149 -12.09 -1.55 -7.31
CA VAL A 149 -11.30 -0.64 -6.46
C VAL A 149 -10.08 -0.12 -7.20
N PHE A 150 -9.36 -0.97 -7.95
CA PHE A 150 -8.22 -0.53 -8.77
C PHE A 150 -8.64 0.55 -9.77
N LYS A 151 -9.73 0.33 -10.51
CA LYS A 151 -10.26 1.31 -11.47
C LYS A 151 -10.72 2.59 -10.78
N ASP A 152 -11.40 2.48 -9.65
CA ASP A 152 -11.93 3.64 -8.92
C ASP A 152 -10.78 4.53 -8.38
N ILE A 153 -9.68 3.93 -7.89
CA ILE A 153 -8.50 4.70 -7.44
C ILE A 153 -7.70 5.24 -8.63
N TYR A 154 -7.52 4.45 -9.69
CA TYR A 154 -6.62 4.81 -10.79
C TYR A 154 -7.25 5.78 -11.80
N ALA A 155 -8.50 5.52 -12.22
CA ALA A 155 -9.08 6.11 -13.43
C ALA A 155 -9.75 7.48 -13.21
N GLU A 156 -9.34 8.24 -12.20
CA GLU A 156 -10.08 9.43 -11.73
C GLU A 156 -11.56 9.10 -11.45
N GLY A 157 -11.86 7.85 -11.05
CA GLY A 157 -13.21 7.46 -10.67
C GLY A 157 -13.65 8.30 -9.47
N ASP A 158 -14.85 8.89 -9.53
CA ASP A 158 -15.33 9.87 -8.55
C ASP A 158 -15.32 9.37 -7.09
N ARG A 159 -15.24 8.04 -6.87
CA ARG A 159 -15.35 7.41 -5.56
C ARG A 159 -14.08 7.52 -4.71
N HIS A 160 -12.91 7.25 -5.29
CA HIS A 160 -11.63 7.30 -4.58
C HIS A 160 -10.74 8.38 -5.22
N ARG A 161 -10.65 9.54 -4.58
CA ARG A 161 -9.78 10.61 -5.08
C ARG A 161 -8.32 10.15 -5.00
N PRO A 162 -7.59 10.04 -6.12
CA PRO A 162 -6.20 9.60 -6.10
C PRO A 162 -5.32 10.61 -5.36
N LEU A 163 -4.29 10.12 -4.68
CA LEU A 163 -3.27 10.99 -4.09
C LEU A 163 -2.41 11.60 -5.20
N SER A 164 -1.98 12.85 -5.02
CA SER A 164 -0.99 13.42 -5.94
C SER A 164 0.35 12.69 -5.76
N GLY A 165 0.95 12.21 -6.86
CA GLY A 165 2.26 11.55 -6.82
C GLY A 165 2.24 10.11 -6.29
N VAL A 166 1.17 9.35 -6.59
CA VAL A 166 1.13 7.89 -6.43
C VAL A 166 2.07 7.25 -7.44
N MET A 167 3.05 6.51 -6.94
CA MET A 167 4.01 5.78 -7.76
C MET A 167 3.62 4.34 -8.00
N VAL A 168 2.92 3.73 -7.05
CA VAL A 168 2.54 2.31 -7.10
C VAL A 168 1.13 2.18 -6.55
N LEU A 169 0.27 1.53 -7.33
CA LEU A 169 -1.02 1.04 -6.85
C LEU A 169 -1.06 -0.48 -7.04
N ARG A 170 -1.26 -1.20 -5.94
CA ARG A 170 -1.47 -2.65 -5.92
C ARG A 170 -2.82 -2.95 -5.30
N VAL A 171 -3.63 -3.74 -5.97
CA VAL A 171 -4.90 -4.23 -5.40
C VAL A 171 -4.95 -5.75 -5.50
N ARG A 172 -5.32 -6.41 -4.39
CA ARG A 172 -5.37 -7.87 -4.26
C ARG A 172 -6.74 -8.34 -3.83
N GLY A 173 -7.20 -9.49 -4.30
CA GLY A 173 -8.46 -10.11 -3.88
C GLY A 173 -8.77 -11.41 -4.62
N GLY A 174 -7.79 -12.26 -4.92
CA GLY A 174 -7.94 -13.33 -5.94
C GLY A 174 -7.66 -12.84 -7.38
N LEU A 175 -7.67 -11.53 -7.57
CA LEU A 175 -6.98 -10.82 -8.65
C LEU A 175 -5.84 -10.01 -8.03
N PHE A 176 -4.67 -9.98 -8.66
CA PHE A 176 -3.60 -9.03 -8.37
C PHE A 176 -3.48 -8.06 -9.53
N VAL A 177 -3.66 -6.77 -9.27
CA VAL A 177 -3.44 -5.69 -10.27
C VAL A 177 -2.41 -4.72 -9.72
N GLU A 178 -1.39 -4.43 -10.52
CA GLU A 178 -0.32 -3.50 -10.20
C GLU A 178 -0.12 -2.48 -11.33
N SER A 179 0.09 -1.23 -10.95
CA SER A 179 0.56 -0.14 -11.82
C SER A 179 1.74 0.58 -11.18
N ASP A 180 2.73 0.98 -12.00
CA ASP A 180 3.85 1.82 -11.59
C ASP A 180 3.92 3.16 -12.35
N PHE A 181 4.65 4.13 -11.77
CA PHE A 181 4.62 5.58 -12.04
C PHE A 181 4.89 6.03 -13.48
N ASN A 182 5.45 5.20 -14.36
CA ASN A 182 5.79 5.62 -15.71
C ASN A 182 4.85 5.06 -16.79
N ASP A 183 4.01 4.08 -16.44
CA ASP A 183 3.03 3.52 -17.35
C ASP A 183 1.61 3.91 -16.92
N ARG A 184 0.93 4.56 -17.85
CA ARG A 184 -0.50 4.85 -17.77
C ARG A 184 -1.22 3.52 -17.65
N PHE A 185 -2.25 3.47 -16.81
CA PHE A 185 -3.29 2.45 -16.64
C PHE A 185 -3.06 1.18 -17.48
N PRO A 186 -2.90 -0.02 -16.89
CA PRO A 186 -2.61 -1.25 -17.64
C PRO A 186 -3.83 -1.73 -18.46
N ALA A 187 -4.26 -0.91 -19.42
CA ALA A 187 -5.53 -0.98 -20.13
C ALA A 187 -5.63 -2.27 -20.93
N GLU A 188 -4.57 -2.65 -21.62
CA GLU A 188 -4.53 -3.88 -22.39
C GLU A 188 -4.52 -5.12 -21.50
N ALA A 189 -3.79 -5.11 -20.39
CA ALA A 189 -3.81 -6.22 -19.43
C ALA A 189 -5.21 -6.40 -18.83
N ILE A 190 -5.89 -5.29 -18.50
CA ILE A 190 -7.29 -5.29 -18.04
C ILE A 190 -8.22 -5.79 -19.15
N ALA A 191 -8.08 -5.30 -20.38
CA ALA A 191 -8.92 -5.73 -21.51
C ALA A 191 -8.76 -7.23 -21.81
N ALA A 192 -7.53 -7.76 -21.77
CA ALA A 192 -7.26 -9.19 -21.89
C ALA A 192 -7.96 -10.00 -20.80
N TYR A 193 -7.83 -9.57 -19.53
CA TYR A 193 -8.49 -10.21 -18.41
C TYR A 193 -10.02 -10.20 -18.55
N GLU A 194 -10.62 -9.04 -18.86
CA GLU A 194 -12.06 -8.89 -19.01
C GLU A 194 -12.61 -9.71 -20.19
N ALA A 195 -11.87 -9.81 -21.29
CA ALA A 195 -12.25 -10.63 -22.43
C ALA A 195 -12.31 -12.13 -22.10
N VAL A 196 -11.38 -12.62 -21.27
CA VAL A 196 -11.39 -14.02 -20.79
C VAL A 196 -12.49 -14.22 -19.77
N LEU A 197 -12.59 -13.34 -18.77
CA LEU A 197 -13.60 -13.41 -17.71
C LEU A 197 -15.03 -13.42 -18.26
N ALA A 198 -15.29 -12.72 -19.37
CA ALA A 198 -16.60 -12.71 -20.03
C ALA A 198 -17.03 -14.06 -20.61
N ARG A 199 -16.11 -15.04 -20.75
CA ARG A 199 -16.36 -16.31 -21.44
C ARG A 199 -15.96 -17.54 -20.62
N TYR A 200 -15.01 -17.40 -19.71
CA TYR A 200 -14.44 -18.50 -18.95
C TYR A 200 -14.38 -18.14 -17.46
N PRO A 201 -14.64 -19.10 -16.56
CA PRO A 201 -14.36 -18.91 -15.14
C PRO A 201 -12.86 -18.71 -14.92
N VAL A 202 -12.49 -17.59 -14.31
CA VAL A 202 -11.11 -17.25 -13.95
C VAL A 202 -10.96 -17.42 -12.44
N VAL A 203 -9.98 -18.22 -12.01
CA VAL A 203 -9.71 -18.50 -10.60
C VAL A 203 -8.57 -17.64 -10.03
N GLY A 204 -7.77 -17.06 -10.91
CA GLY A 204 -6.71 -16.13 -10.52
C GLY A 204 -6.22 -15.33 -11.71
N ALA A 205 -5.74 -14.11 -11.45
CA ALA A 205 -4.99 -13.37 -12.46
C ALA A 205 -4.00 -12.40 -11.82
N THR A 206 -2.92 -12.14 -12.55
CA THR A 206 -1.89 -11.16 -12.20
C THR A 206 -1.73 -10.21 -13.38
N LEU A 207 -2.04 -8.93 -13.17
CA LEU A 207 -1.85 -7.85 -14.12
C LEU A 207 -0.74 -6.98 -13.56
N ARG A 208 0.38 -6.91 -14.26
CA ARG A 208 1.59 -6.24 -13.76
C ARG A 208 2.32 -5.49 -14.87
N ARG A 209 3.30 -4.69 -14.46
CA ARG A 209 4.28 -4.10 -15.36
C ARG A 209 5.16 -5.18 -15.99
N ASP A 210 5.49 -4.98 -17.27
CA ASP A 210 6.54 -5.73 -17.95
C ASP A 210 7.56 -4.76 -18.55
N ALA A 211 8.85 -5.02 -18.35
CA ALA A 211 9.91 -4.10 -18.79
C ALA A 211 10.05 -4.02 -20.32
N VAL A 212 9.51 -5.00 -21.06
CA VAL A 212 9.64 -5.11 -22.52
C VAL A 212 8.36 -4.70 -23.21
N SER A 213 7.20 -5.19 -22.73
CA SER A 213 5.88 -4.93 -23.34
C SER A 213 5.06 -3.83 -22.66
N GLY A 214 5.62 -3.16 -21.64
CA GLY A 214 4.94 -2.15 -20.81
C GLY A 214 4.03 -2.78 -19.76
N SER A 215 3.20 -3.76 -20.15
CA SER A 215 2.42 -4.57 -19.23
C SER A 215 2.43 -6.06 -19.56
N ALA A 216 2.11 -6.88 -18.58
CA ALA A 216 1.93 -8.32 -18.69
C ALA A 216 0.67 -8.75 -17.94
N VAL A 217 0.05 -9.79 -18.47
CA VAL A 217 -1.13 -10.41 -17.88
C VAL A 217 -0.95 -11.92 -17.84
N SER A 218 -1.13 -12.49 -16.65
CA SER A 218 -1.18 -13.93 -16.42
C SER A 218 -2.56 -14.29 -15.88
N ILE A 219 -3.29 -15.16 -16.59
CA ILE A 219 -4.67 -15.54 -16.27
C ILE A 219 -4.72 -17.04 -16.01
N VAL A 220 -5.30 -17.42 -14.89
CA VAL A 220 -5.54 -18.81 -14.52
C VAL A 220 -7.03 -19.10 -14.69
N VAL A 221 -7.40 -19.88 -15.70
CA VAL A 221 -8.78 -20.33 -15.90
C VAL A 221 -9.07 -21.61 -15.11
N ALA A 222 -10.32 -21.82 -14.72
CA ALA A 222 -10.73 -23.03 -14.01
C ALA A 222 -10.42 -24.31 -14.80
N GLU A 223 -10.31 -25.42 -14.08
CA GLU A 223 -10.16 -26.75 -14.69
C GLU A 223 -11.28 -27.04 -15.71
N GLY A 224 -10.93 -27.64 -16.84
CA GLY A 224 -11.88 -27.95 -17.93
C GLY A 224 -12.20 -26.79 -18.88
N ALA A 225 -11.74 -25.57 -18.61
CA ALA A 225 -11.84 -24.46 -19.57
C ALA A 225 -10.89 -24.64 -20.77
N ASP A 226 -11.33 -24.20 -21.95
CA ASP A 226 -10.50 -24.21 -23.16
C ASP A 226 -9.41 -23.13 -23.08
N ARG A 227 -8.24 -23.54 -22.59
CA ARG A 227 -7.07 -22.68 -22.39
C ARG A 227 -6.60 -22.00 -23.68
N ASP A 228 -6.60 -22.71 -24.79
CA ASP A 228 -6.07 -22.17 -26.04
C ASP A 228 -7.01 -21.13 -26.63
N ARG A 229 -8.32 -21.35 -26.50
CA ARG A 229 -9.33 -20.36 -26.87
C ARG A 229 -9.33 -19.15 -25.93
N ALA A 230 -9.18 -19.35 -24.63
CA ALA A 230 -9.01 -18.27 -23.66
C ALA A 230 -7.78 -17.40 -23.98
N ARG A 231 -6.64 -18.03 -24.34
CA ARG A 231 -5.44 -17.32 -24.78
C ARG A 231 -5.67 -16.50 -26.04
N GLU A 232 -6.42 -17.03 -27.00
CA GLU A 232 -6.76 -16.31 -28.24
C GLU A 232 -7.63 -15.07 -27.95
N LEU A 233 -8.62 -15.19 -27.05
CA LEU A 233 -9.44 -14.06 -26.63
C LEU A 233 -8.60 -12.96 -25.97
N ALA A 234 -7.73 -13.35 -25.03
CA ALA A 234 -6.86 -12.42 -24.32
C ALA A 234 -5.95 -11.65 -25.30
N ARG A 235 -5.28 -12.36 -26.22
CA ARG A 235 -4.39 -11.73 -27.23
C ARG A 235 -5.14 -10.83 -28.21
N ARG A 236 -6.39 -11.16 -28.54
CA ARG A 236 -7.22 -10.33 -29.42
C ARG A 236 -7.62 -9.02 -28.74
N ALA A 237 -7.90 -9.06 -27.45
CA ALA A 237 -8.24 -7.88 -26.65
C ALA A 237 -7.03 -7.01 -26.31
N ALA A 238 -5.82 -7.59 -26.32
CA ALA A 238 -4.56 -6.94 -25.99
C ALA A 238 -3.49 -7.17 -27.08
N PRO A 239 -3.67 -6.59 -28.28
CA PRO A 239 -2.86 -6.91 -29.44
C PRO A 239 -1.38 -6.50 -29.30
N ASN A 240 -1.05 -5.53 -28.44
CA ASN A 240 0.31 -5.04 -28.29
C ASN A 240 1.11 -5.81 -27.22
N LEU A 241 0.44 -6.61 -26.38
CA LEU A 241 1.12 -7.39 -25.33
C LEU A 241 1.85 -8.63 -25.87
N GLY A 242 1.45 -9.17 -27.02
CA GLY A 242 2.14 -10.29 -27.66
C GLY A 242 2.35 -11.50 -26.74
N THR A 243 3.61 -11.80 -26.42
CA THR A 243 4.00 -12.92 -25.53
C THR A 243 3.82 -12.62 -24.05
N ALA A 244 3.55 -11.37 -23.67
CA ALA A 244 3.26 -10.97 -22.29
C ALA A 244 1.82 -11.32 -21.85
N VAL A 245 1.05 -11.95 -22.74
CA VAL A 245 -0.23 -12.59 -22.43
C VAL A 245 0.00 -14.08 -22.17
N GLU A 246 -0.14 -14.46 -20.90
CA GLU A 246 -0.08 -15.84 -20.44
C GLU A 246 -1.46 -16.30 -19.96
N VAL A 247 -1.86 -17.50 -20.39
CA VAL A 247 -3.08 -18.16 -19.92
C VAL A 247 -2.76 -19.60 -19.57
N THR A 248 -3.00 -19.97 -18.31
CA THR A 248 -2.81 -21.29 -17.72
C THR A 248 -4.13 -21.81 -17.16
N SER A 249 -4.16 -23.09 -16.79
CA SER A 249 -5.31 -23.73 -16.15
C SER A 249 -4.97 -24.01 -14.70
N ASP A 250 -5.97 -24.01 -13.83
CA ASP A 250 -5.84 -24.46 -12.44
C ASP A 250 -5.49 -25.94 -12.42
N SER A 251 -4.21 -26.25 -12.36
CA SER A 251 -3.72 -27.61 -12.11
C SER A 251 -3.68 -27.76 -10.60
N GLY A 252 -4.73 -28.35 -10.03
CA GLY A 252 -4.73 -28.74 -8.63
C GLY A 252 -3.60 -29.73 -8.36
N ASP A 253 -2.61 -29.29 -7.57
CA ASP A 253 -1.65 -30.14 -6.86
C ASP A 253 -1.89 -30.00 -5.36
#